data_AF-A0A0D3AVC1-F1
#
_entry.id   AF-A0A0D3AVC1-F1
#
_cell.length_a   1.000
_cell.length_b   1.000
_cell.length_c   1.000
_cell.angle_alpha   90.00
_cell.angle_beta   90.00
_cell.angle_gamma   90.00
#
_symmetry.space_group_name_H-M   'P 1'
#
loop_
_entity.id
_entity.type
_entity.pdbx_description
1 polymer ?
#
loop_
_entity_poly.entity_id
_entity_poly.type
_entity_poly.pdbx_seq_one_letter_code
_entity_poly.pdbx_strand_id
1 'polypeptide(L)'
;MFFRWATNGGKYGVNYKYAPYIARFSDLVLHGCAVDPIEQFPKCDEGAIEYIRAAQEISPSERAKMEVFRRRHMTYSYCYDRTRYKVSLPECVVNPAEAQRLRVYDPVTFGGIPRRHRRGKHRSKRSRTDGTVST
;
A
#
# COMPACT_ATOMS: atom_id res chain seq x y z
N MET A 1 23.61 -3.94 7.96
CA MET A 1 22.16 -4.19 8.00
C MET A 1 21.46 -2.87 7.72
N PHE A 2 20.95 -2.65 6.51
CA PHE A 2 20.38 -1.37 6.08
C PHE A 2 18.84 -1.51 6.04
N PHE A 3 18.13 -0.79 6.89
CA PHE A 3 16.67 -0.67 6.79
C PHE A 3 16.31 0.19 5.57
N ARG A 4 16.27 -0.41 4.37
CA ARG A 4 16.13 0.30 3.08
C ARG A 4 14.69 0.65 2.68
N TRP A 5 13.70 0.53 3.57
CA TRP A 5 12.30 0.73 3.19
C TRP A 5 11.43 1.45 4.23
N ALA A 6 11.80 1.35 5.53
CA ALA A 6 10.89 1.68 6.63
C ALA A 6 10.39 3.13 6.65
N THR A 7 11.23 4.12 6.33
CA THR A 7 10.83 5.53 6.35
C THR A 7 10.85 6.12 4.94
N ASN A 8 9.69 6.60 4.49
CA ASN A 8 9.50 7.23 3.19
C ASN A 8 10.10 6.42 2.02
N GLY A 9 9.79 5.12 1.97
CA GLY A 9 10.31 4.20 0.96
C GLY A 9 11.82 3.96 1.03
N GLY A 10 12.45 4.20 2.19
CA GLY A 10 13.89 4.04 2.38
C GLY A 10 14.72 5.31 2.15
N LYS A 11 14.08 6.45 1.91
CA LYS A 11 14.77 7.73 1.71
C LYS A 11 15.61 8.13 2.93
N TYR A 12 15.11 7.84 4.14
CA TYR A 12 15.82 8.19 5.37
C TYR A 12 16.30 6.92 6.10
N GLY A 13 17.62 6.81 6.25
CA GLY A 13 18.25 5.74 7.01
C GLY A 13 18.16 5.99 8.52
N VAL A 14 18.40 4.94 9.29
CA VAL A 14 18.52 5.02 10.75
C VAL A 14 19.72 5.91 11.14
N ASN A 15 19.51 6.84 12.06
CA ASN A 15 20.56 7.70 12.59
C ASN A 15 20.92 7.28 14.02
N TYR A 16 21.94 6.43 14.15
CA TYR A 16 22.37 5.82 15.41
C TYR A 16 22.84 6.79 16.50
N LYS A 17 23.00 8.09 16.19
CA LYS A 17 23.22 9.13 17.22
C LYS A 17 22.05 9.26 18.19
N TYR A 18 20.85 8.85 17.79
CA TYR A 18 19.64 8.88 18.63
C TYR A 18 19.38 7.55 19.35
N ALA A 19 20.34 6.63 19.35
CA ALA A 19 20.21 5.39 20.11
C ALA A 19 20.22 5.66 21.63
N PRO A 20 19.58 4.81 22.45
CA PRO A 20 18.86 3.58 22.08
C PRO A 20 17.42 3.81 21.58
N TYR A 21 16.97 2.98 20.63
CA TYR A 21 15.57 2.94 20.20
C TYR A 21 14.80 1.91 21.02
N ILE A 22 14.00 2.36 21.99
CA ILE A 22 13.32 1.48 22.95
C ILE A 22 11.82 1.42 22.63
N ALA A 23 11.30 0.22 22.42
CA ALA A 23 9.87 -0.07 22.42
C ALA A 23 9.48 -0.79 23.71
N ARG A 24 8.34 -0.43 24.31
CA ARG A 24 7.81 -1.05 25.54
C ARG A 24 6.48 -1.72 25.21
N PHE A 25 6.32 -2.94 25.70
CA PHE A 25 5.11 -3.75 25.52
C PHE A 25 4.62 -4.22 26.90
N SER A 26 3.32 -4.21 27.12
CA SER A 26 2.64 -4.71 28.34
C SER A 26 1.36 -5.44 27.93
N ASP A 27 0.71 -6.10 28.90
CA ASP A 27 -0.63 -6.68 28.73
C ASP A 27 -0.72 -7.67 27.56
N LEU A 28 0.25 -8.59 27.49
CA LEU A 28 0.26 -9.62 26.45
C LEU A 28 -0.91 -10.58 26.65
N VAL A 29 -1.91 -10.46 25.79
CA VAL A 29 -3.08 -11.34 25.74
C VAL A 29 -2.94 -12.33 24.59
N LEU A 30 -3.00 -13.62 24.90
CA LEU A 30 -2.95 -14.71 23.92
C LEU A 30 -4.25 -15.53 24.00
N HIS A 31 -5.18 -15.25 23.10
CA HIS A 31 -6.39 -16.05 22.89
C HIS A 31 -6.28 -16.75 21.54
N GLY A 32 -5.99 -18.05 21.58
CA GLY A 32 -5.82 -18.86 20.38
C GLY A 32 -5.69 -20.33 20.73
N CYS A 33 -5.79 -21.18 19.71
CA CYS A 33 -5.58 -22.61 19.86
C CYS A 33 -4.11 -22.94 19.62
N ALA A 34 -3.43 -23.46 20.65
CA ALA A 34 -2.09 -24.00 20.48
C ALA A 34 -2.19 -25.32 19.72
N VAL A 35 -1.43 -25.44 18.63
CA VAL A 35 -1.41 -26.61 17.77
C VAL A 35 0.00 -27.19 17.75
N ASP A 36 0.14 -28.46 18.08
CA ASP A 36 1.38 -29.19 17.82
C ASP A 36 1.46 -29.49 16.31
N PRO A 37 2.55 -29.10 15.62
CA PRO A 37 2.73 -29.39 14.20
C PRO A 37 2.69 -30.89 13.81
N ILE A 38 2.85 -31.79 14.79
CA ILE A 38 2.80 -33.25 14.59
C ILE A 38 1.35 -33.75 14.62
N GLU A 39 0.44 -33.05 15.29
CA GLU A 39 -0.97 -33.44 15.39
C GLU A 39 -1.74 -33.09 14.12
N GLN A 40 -2.32 -34.11 13.46
CA GLN A 40 -3.16 -33.93 12.27
C GLN A 40 -4.52 -33.28 12.60
N PHE A 41 -4.97 -33.38 13.86
CA PHE A 41 -6.25 -32.86 14.33
C PHE A 41 -6.06 -32.13 15.66
N PRO A 42 -5.65 -30.84 15.63
CA PRO A 42 -5.46 -30.08 16.85
C PRO A 42 -6.76 -30.00 17.66
N LYS A 43 -6.65 -30.30 18.96
CA LYS A 43 -7.74 -30.10 19.91
C LYS A 43 -7.63 -28.71 20.51
N CYS A 44 -8.58 -27.86 20.17
CA CYS A 44 -8.69 -26.53 20.74
C CYS A 44 -9.57 -26.55 21.98
N ASP A 45 -9.18 -25.80 23.01
CA ASP A 45 -10.03 -25.57 24.18
C ASP A 45 -11.37 -24.92 23.76
N GLU A 46 -12.46 -25.31 24.41
CA GLU A 46 -13.82 -24.85 24.07
C GLU A 46 -13.94 -23.32 24.18
N GLY A 47 -13.27 -22.71 25.18
CA GLY A 47 -13.24 -21.26 25.33
C GLY A 47 -12.51 -20.53 24.19
N ALA A 48 -11.44 -21.13 23.65
CA ALA A 48 -10.74 -20.59 22.49
C ALA A 48 -11.62 -20.69 21.22
N ILE A 49 -12.36 -21.79 21.06
CA ILE A 49 -13.30 -21.97 19.95
C ILE A 49 -14.44 -20.95 20.03
N GLU A 50 -15.00 -20.71 21.21
CA GLU A 50 -16.08 -19.74 21.41
C GLU A 50 -15.64 -18.31 21.07
N TYR A 51 -14.46 -17.89 21.53
CA TYR A 51 -13.90 -16.60 21.18
C TYR A 51 -13.68 -16.45 19.67
N ILE A 52 -13.11 -17.48 19.02
CA ILE A 52 -12.90 -17.47 17.57
C ILE A 52 -14.24 -17.38 16.82
N ARG A 53 -15.27 -18.10 17.26
CA ARG A 53 -16.63 -18.04 16.69
C ARG A 53 -17.24 -16.67 16.84
N ALA A 54 -17.16 -16.08 18.04
CA ALA A 54 -17.67 -14.74 18.30
C ALA A 54 -16.96 -13.67 17.45
N ALA A 55 -15.70 -13.88 17.09
CA ALA A 55 -14.89 -12.97 16.28
C ALA A 55 -15.02 -13.19 14.75
N GLN A 56 -15.88 -14.12 14.28
CA GLN A 56 -16.01 -14.39 12.83
C GLN A 56 -16.59 -13.22 12.05
N GLU A 57 -17.45 -12.43 12.68
CA GLU A 57 -18.11 -11.29 12.04
C GLU A 57 -17.99 -10.04 12.91
N ILE A 58 -17.66 -8.92 12.26
CA ILE A 58 -17.70 -7.60 12.89
C ILE A 58 -19.13 -7.08 12.89
N SER A 59 -19.54 -6.43 13.98
CA SER A 59 -20.85 -5.77 14.05
C SER A 59 -20.95 -4.62 13.03
N PRO A 60 -22.18 -4.22 12.63
CA PRO A 60 -22.38 -3.05 11.77
C PRO A 60 -21.73 -1.76 12.32
N SER A 61 -21.74 -1.60 13.64
CA SER A 61 -21.16 -0.44 14.32
C SER A 61 -19.62 -0.41 14.22
N GLU A 62 -18.96 -1.57 14.36
CA GLU A 62 -17.51 -1.69 14.22
C GLU A 62 -17.08 -1.50 12.77
N ARG A 63 -17.85 -2.05 11.83
CA ARG A 63 -17.64 -1.83 10.39
C ARG A 63 -17.68 -0.34 10.04
N ALA A 64 -18.66 0.40 10.56
CA ALA A 64 -18.76 1.84 10.35
C ALA A 64 -17.55 2.60 10.95
N LYS A 65 -17.09 2.22 12.16
CA LYS A 65 -15.88 2.78 12.77
C LYS A 65 -14.64 2.51 11.92
N MET A 66 -14.49 1.28 11.43
CA MET A 66 -13.40 0.88 10.55
C MET A 66 -13.41 1.69 9.24
N GLU A 67 -14.57 1.89 8.63
CA GLU A 67 -14.71 2.70 7.41
C GLU A 67 -14.28 4.15 7.64
N VAL A 68 -14.75 4.77 8.73
CA VAL A 68 -14.37 6.14 9.09
C VAL A 68 -12.86 6.24 9.33
N PHE A 69 -12.26 5.26 10.02
CA PHE A 69 -10.83 5.23 10.28
C PHE A 69 -10.02 5.11 8.98
N ARG A 70 -10.37 4.16 8.12
CA ARG A 70 -9.74 3.96 6.80
C ARG A 70 -9.81 5.23 5.97
N ARG A 71 -10.97 5.88 5.91
CA ARG A 71 -11.17 7.12 5.16
C ARG A 71 -10.24 8.25 5.64
N ARG A 72 -9.93 8.33 6.93
CA ARG A 72 -9.14 9.41 7.52
C ARG A 72 -7.64 9.13 7.55
N HIS A 73 -7.23 7.90 7.86
CA HIS A 73 -5.86 7.59 8.25
C HIS A 73 -5.13 6.61 7.33
N MET A 74 -5.82 5.95 6.40
CA MET A 74 -5.16 5.01 5.51
C MET A 74 -4.42 5.76 4.39
N THR A 75 -3.10 5.56 4.34
CA THR A 75 -2.20 6.18 3.36
C THR A 75 -1.74 5.23 2.27
N TYR A 76 -1.88 3.92 2.47
CA TYR A 76 -1.52 2.89 1.51
C TYR A 76 -2.51 1.73 1.51
N SER A 77 -2.80 1.17 0.34
CA SER A 77 -3.58 -0.05 0.16
C SER A 77 -3.19 -0.75 -1.15
N TYR A 78 -2.79 -2.01 -1.07
CA TYR A 78 -2.33 -2.78 -2.22
C TYR A 78 -3.41 -2.95 -3.29
N CYS A 79 -4.69 -2.99 -2.91
CA CYS A 79 -5.82 -3.14 -3.83
C CYS A 79 -5.93 -2.01 -4.87
N TYR A 80 -5.37 -0.83 -4.56
CA TYR A 80 -5.38 0.34 -5.45
C TYR A 80 -4.01 0.61 -6.08
N ASP A 81 -2.95 -0.12 -5.68
CA ASP A 81 -1.59 0.06 -6.16
C ASP A 81 -1.45 -0.46 -7.59
N ARG A 82 -1.66 0.45 -8.55
CA ARG A 82 -1.57 0.18 -9.99
C ARG A 82 -0.13 0.12 -10.50
N THR A 83 0.84 0.57 -9.69
CA THR A 83 2.26 0.42 -10.03
C THR A 83 2.72 -1.01 -9.86
N ARG A 84 2.23 -1.68 -8.80
CA ARG A 84 2.54 -3.07 -8.49
C ARG A 84 1.61 -4.05 -9.20
N TYR A 85 0.30 -3.78 -9.14
CA TYR A 85 -0.74 -4.65 -9.68
C TYR A 85 -1.51 -3.93 -10.79
N LYS A 86 -1.23 -4.27 -12.05
CA LYS A 86 -1.93 -3.68 -13.21
C LYS A 86 -3.45 -3.89 -13.12
N VAL A 87 -3.85 -5.09 -12.68
CA VAL A 87 -5.24 -5.47 -12.43
C VAL A 87 -5.39 -5.72 -10.92
N SER A 88 -6.51 -5.29 -10.35
CA SER A 88 -6.81 -5.54 -8.93
C SER A 88 -6.94 -7.04 -8.69
N LEU A 89 -6.43 -7.50 -7.55
CA LEU A 89 -6.51 -8.90 -7.16
C LEU A 89 -7.99 -9.31 -6.92
N PRO A 90 -8.34 -10.61 -7.06
CA PRO A 90 -9.73 -11.07 -7.01
C PRO A 90 -10.48 -10.75 -5.71
N GLU A 91 -9.77 -10.68 -4.58
CA GLU A 91 -10.30 -10.37 -3.26
C GLU A 91 -10.60 -8.87 -3.06
N CYS A 92 -10.09 -8.01 -3.94
CA CYS A 92 -10.19 -6.57 -3.77
C CYS A 92 -11.54 -6.03 -4.22
N VAL A 93 -12.25 -5.38 -3.28
CA VAL A 93 -13.43 -4.55 -3.59
C VAL A 93 -12.99 -3.11 -3.83
N VAL A 94 -13.11 -2.66 -5.08
CA VAL A 94 -12.65 -1.32 -5.49
C VAL A 94 -13.71 -0.27 -5.17
N ASN A 95 -13.43 0.62 -4.24
CA ASN A 95 -14.24 1.81 -3.94
C ASN A 95 -13.63 3.06 -4.64
N PRO A 96 -14.33 3.70 -5.59
CA PRO A 96 -13.83 4.88 -6.30
C PRO A 96 -13.48 6.07 -5.40
N ALA A 97 -14.23 6.29 -4.33
CA ALA A 97 -13.99 7.40 -3.40
C ALA A 97 -12.70 7.19 -2.59
N GLU A 98 -12.42 5.94 -2.21
CA GLU A 98 -11.19 5.55 -1.52
C GLU A 98 -9.98 5.65 -2.46
N ALA A 99 -10.12 5.17 -3.70
CA ALA A 99 -9.09 5.29 -4.74
C ALA A 99 -8.69 6.76 -4.97
N GLN A 100 -9.68 7.65 -5.05
CA GLN A 100 -9.43 9.08 -5.25
C GLN A 100 -8.70 9.72 -4.07
N ARG A 101 -9.03 9.33 -2.82
CA ARG A 101 -8.32 9.84 -1.63
C ARG A 101 -6.87 9.38 -1.59
N LEU A 102 -6.61 8.10 -1.85
CA LEU A 102 -5.25 7.55 -1.85
C LEU A 102 -4.37 8.23 -2.90
N ARG A 103 -4.91 8.58 -4.07
CA ARG A 103 -4.21 9.36 -5.10
C ARG A 103 -3.75 10.75 -4.63
N VAL A 104 -4.47 11.38 -3.71
CA VAL A 104 -4.06 12.68 -3.15
C VAL A 104 -2.81 12.52 -2.29
N TYR A 105 -2.70 11.42 -1.53
CA TYR A 105 -1.56 11.14 -0.68
C TYR A 105 -0.32 10.67 -1.45
N ASP A 106 -0.51 9.74 -2.39
CA ASP A 106 0.57 9.19 -3.21
C ASP A 106 0.13 9.05 -4.68
N PRO A 107 0.30 10.10 -5.48
CA PRO A 107 -0.11 10.07 -6.87
C PRO A 107 0.77 9.16 -7.73
N VAL A 108 1.99 8.83 -7.28
CA VAL A 108 2.91 7.95 -8.00
C VAL A 108 2.38 6.52 -7.95
N THR A 109 2.08 6.02 -6.74
CA THR A 109 1.65 4.64 -6.51
C THR A 109 0.22 4.38 -6.99
N PHE A 110 -0.69 5.36 -6.86
CA PHE A 110 -2.12 5.19 -7.17
C PHE A 110 -2.55 5.74 -8.54
N GLY A 111 -1.59 6.07 -9.41
CA GLY A 111 -1.87 6.41 -10.81
C GLY A 111 -2.55 7.77 -11.01
N GLY A 112 -2.21 8.75 -10.18
CA GLY A 112 -2.74 10.12 -10.26
C GLY A 112 -1.96 11.05 -11.19
N ILE A 113 -0.78 10.66 -11.67
CA ILE A 113 0.05 11.50 -12.54
C ILE A 113 -0.38 11.30 -14.01
N PRO A 114 -0.95 12.31 -14.68
CA PRO A 114 -1.09 12.26 -16.12
C PRO A 114 0.31 12.15 -16.70
N ARG A 115 0.58 11.11 -17.50
CA ARG A 115 1.78 11.07 -18.34
C ARG A 115 1.70 12.25 -19.30
N ARG A 116 2.25 13.41 -18.91
CA ARG A 116 2.60 14.46 -19.87
C ARG A 116 3.66 13.83 -20.76
N HIS A 117 3.21 13.28 -21.89
CA HIS A 117 4.08 13.10 -23.04
C HIS A 117 4.70 14.47 -23.29
N ARG A 118 5.96 14.65 -22.91
CA ARG A 118 6.79 15.72 -23.45
C ARG A 118 6.88 15.42 -24.95
N ARG A 119 5.92 15.93 -25.74
CA ARG A 119 6.13 16.14 -27.17
C ARG A 119 7.33 17.06 -27.25
N GLY A 120 8.50 16.48 -27.50
CA GLY A 120 9.72 17.23 -27.76
C GLY A 120 9.45 18.18 -28.91
N LYS A 121 9.31 19.47 -28.59
CA LYS A 121 9.42 20.54 -29.58
C LYS A 121 10.91 20.63 -29.94
N HIS A 122 11.35 19.88 -30.93
CA HIS A 122 12.63 20.14 -31.60
C HIS A 122 12.44 20.28 -33.10
N ARG A 123 12.02 21.51 -33.46
CA ARG A 123 12.65 22.40 -34.43
C ARG A 123 13.03 21.75 -35.77
N SER A 124 12.14 21.86 -36.76
CA SER A 124 12.46 21.58 -38.16
C SER A 124 13.59 22.51 -38.63
N LYS A 125 14.79 21.94 -38.84
CA LYS A 125 15.83 22.61 -39.61
C LYS A 125 15.35 22.67 -41.06
N ARG A 126 14.90 23.85 -41.47
CA ARG A 126 14.70 24.21 -42.88
C ARG A 126 16.10 24.48 -43.46
N SER A 127 16.76 23.45 -43.99
CA SER A 127 17.95 23.65 -44.82
C SER A 127 17.49 24.15 -46.19
N ARG A 128 17.82 25.42 -46.49
CA ARG A 128 17.76 26.00 -47.83
C ARG A 128 18.56 25.11 -48.78
N THR A 129 17.88 24.50 -49.74
CA THR A 129 18.50 24.02 -50.98
C THR A 129 18.74 25.25 -51.84
N ASP A 130 19.99 25.65 -51.97
CA ASP A 130 20.41 26.62 -52.97
C ASP A 130 20.50 25.86 -54.30
N GLY A 131 19.49 26.08 -55.14
CA GLY A 131 19.42 25.55 -56.50
C GLY A 131 19.85 26.65 -57.46
N THR A 132 21.14 26.74 -57.76
CA THR A 132 21.63 27.48 -58.92
C THR A 132 21.62 26.56 -60.13
N VAL A 133 20.77 26.87 -61.09
CA VAL A 133 20.74 26.31 -62.44
C VAL A 133 21.03 27.44 -63.44
N SER A 134 22.02 27.17 -64.30
CA SER A 134 22.27 27.68 -65.65
C SER A 134 22.63 29.16 -65.88
N THR A 135 23.86 29.39 -66.33
CA THR A 135 24.12 29.62 -67.77
C THR A 135 25.49 29.05 -68.14
#